data_AF-A0ABD2NFL9-F1
#
_entry.id   AF-A0ABD2NFL9-F1
#
_cell.length_a   1.000
_cell.length_b   1.000
_cell.length_c   1.000
_cell.angle_alpha   90.00
_cell.angle_beta   90.00
_cell.angle_gamma   90.00
#
_symmetry.space_group_name_H-M   'P 1'
#
loop_
_entity.id
_entity.type
_entity.pdbx_description
1 polymer ?
#
loop_
_entity_poly.entity_id
_entity_poly.type
_entity_poly.pdbx_seq_one_letter_code
_entity_poly.pdbx_strand_id
1 'polypeptide(L)'
;MSDPRIRQLKIKTGVVKRLAKEKITYEKEADTQKQKIEKLKAAGNDAYDIRKQEEVLQESLMMVPDCQRRLAKAFEELKNIVDSEKDLQELEEYTTALQILEEAKIQLPNPDELSATC
;
A
#
# COMPACT_ATOMS: atom_id res chain seq x y z
N MET A 1 -34.00 9.36 0.84
CA MET A 1 -32.77 8.95 0.12
C MET A 1 -31.65 8.88 1.14
N SER A 2 -30.74 7.90 1.04
CA SER A 2 -29.55 7.86 1.90
C SER A 2 -28.64 9.05 1.57
N ASP A 3 -28.04 9.68 2.59
CA ASP A 3 -27.14 10.82 2.43
C ASP A 3 -25.98 10.43 1.47
N PRO A 4 -25.80 11.15 0.34
CA PRO A 4 -24.77 10.81 -0.65
C PRO A 4 -23.35 10.80 -0.07
N ARG A 5 -23.08 11.56 1.00
CA ARG A 5 -21.78 11.61 1.69
C ARG A 5 -21.43 10.28 2.35
N ILE A 6 -22.41 9.58 2.90
CA ILE A 6 -22.24 8.25 3.50
C ILE A 6 -21.78 7.25 2.43
N ARG A 7 -22.38 7.31 1.22
CA ARG A 7 -21.95 6.47 0.10
C ARG A 7 -20.52 6.79 -0.33
N GLN A 8 -20.16 8.07 -0.38
CA GLN A 8 -18.81 8.51 -0.73
C GLN A 8 -17.77 8.01 0.28
N LEU A 9 -18.04 8.12 1.58
CA LEU A 9 -17.21 7.56 2.65
C LEU A 9 -16.97 6.06 2.42
N LYS A 10 -18.02 5.25 2.25
CA LYS A 10 -17.87 3.80 1.98
C LYS A 10 -16.96 3.51 0.80
N ILE A 11 -17.14 4.23 -0.32
CA ILE A 11 -16.36 4.03 -1.53
C ILE A 11 -14.89 4.35 -1.28
N LYS A 12 -14.60 5.53 -0.72
CA LYS A 12 -13.23 6.00 -0.49
C LYS A 12 -12.50 5.16 0.56
N THR A 13 -13.18 4.77 1.63
CA THR A 13 -12.69 3.79 2.62
C THR A 13 -12.34 2.46 1.95
N GLY A 14 -13.20 1.96 1.07
CA GLY A 14 -12.94 0.72 0.32
C GLY A 14 -11.73 0.82 -0.61
N VAL A 15 -11.49 1.97 -1.23
CA VAL A 15 -10.31 2.22 -2.08
C VAL A 15 -9.03 2.16 -1.24
N VAL A 16 -8.97 2.90 -0.13
CA VAL A 16 -7.79 2.91 0.77
C VAL A 16 -7.50 1.51 1.29
N LYS A 17 -8.53 0.78 1.77
CA LYS A 17 -8.39 -0.59 2.28
C LYS A 17 -7.81 -1.55 1.24
N ARG A 18 -8.21 -1.44 -0.03
CA ARG A 18 -7.70 -2.31 -1.10
C ARG A 18 -6.24 -1.99 -1.44
N LEU A 19 -5.92 -0.71 -1.62
CA LEU A 19 -4.56 -0.27 -1.94
C LEU A 19 -3.57 -0.62 -0.82
N ALA A 20 -3.97 -0.48 0.45
CA ALA A 20 -3.14 -0.89 1.58
C ALA A 20 -2.82 -2.40 1.56
N LYS A 21 -3.81 -3.25 1.22
CA LYS A 21 -3.60 -4.70 1.08
C LYS A 21 -2.76 -5.07 -0.15
N GLU A 22 -2.94 -4.35 -1.25
CA GLU A 22 -2.19 -4.54 -2.48
C GLU A 22 -0.70 -4.28 -2.25
N LYS A 23 -0.36 -3.17 -1.60
CA LYS A 23 1.03 -2.86 -1.19
C LYS A 23 1.64 -3.99 -0.35
N ILE A 24 0.93 -4.45 0.68
CA ILE A 24 1.40 -5.56 1.53
C ILE A 24 1.68 -6.83 0.71
N THR A 25 0.89 -7.08 -0.34
CA THR A 25 1.07 -8.26 -1.20
C THR A 25 2.36 -8.13 -2.01
N TYR A 26 2.60 -6.98 -2.63
CA TYR A 26 3.82 -6.74 -3.40
C TYR A 26 5.08 -6.73 -2.54
N GLU A 27 5.02 -6.15 -1.34
CA GLU A 27 6.15 -6.18 -0.40
C GLU A 27 6.49 -7.61 0.03
N LYS A 28 5.48 -8.44 0.34
CA LYS A 28 5.68 -9.86 0.66
C LYS A 28 6.28 -10.64 -0.50
N GLU A 29 5.90 -10.34 -1.72
CA GLU A 29 6.47 -10.97 -2.90
C GLU A 29 7.94 -10.60 -3.06
N ALA A 30 8.30 -9.32 -2.96
CA ALA A 30 9.67 -8.85 -2.99
C ALA A 30 10.52 -9.50 -1.87
N ASP A 31 9.99 -9.57 -0.64
CA ASP A 31 10.65 -10.26 0.47
C ASP A 31 10.87 -11.74 0.20
N THR A 32 9.91 -12.42 -0.43
CA THR A 32 10.04 -13.82 -0.82
C THR A 32 11.16 -14.02 -1.84
N GLN A 33 11.23 -13.15 -2.86
CA GLN A 33 12.32 -13.21 -3.84
C GLN A 33 13.67 -12.89 -3.20
N LYS A 34 13.74 -11.92 -2.29
CA LYS A 34 14.96 -11.58 -1.53
C LYS A 34 15.44 -12.76 -0.70
N GLN A 35 14.54 -13.42 0.05
CA GLN A 35 14.87 -14.63 0.80
C GLN A 35 15.36 -15.78 -0.10
N LYS A 36 14.83 -15.89 -1.31
CA LYS A 36 15.29 -16.87 -2.29
C LYS A 36 16.72 -16.58 -2.75
N ILE A 37 17.06 -15.32 -3.00
CA ILE A 37 18.43 -14.89 -3.34
C ILE A 37 19.41 -15.24 -2.21
N GLU A 38 19.05 -14.93 -0.96
CA GLU A 38 19.88 -15.26 0.21
C GLU A 38 20.13 -16.77 0.32
N LYS A 39 19.10 -17.60 0.07
CA LYS A 39 19.25 -19.06 0.03
C LYS A 39 20.16 -19.52 -1.11
N LEU A 40 20.05 -18.93 -2.30
CA LEU A 40 20.93 -19.26 -3.44
C LEU A 40 22.39 -18.93 -3.13
N LYS A 41 22.63 -17.76 -2.52
CA LYS A 41 23.96 -17.31 -2.06
C LYS A 41 24.53 -18.25 -0.99
N ALA A 42 23.74 -18.60 0.03
CA ALA A 42 24.15 -19.49 1.10
C ALA A 42 24.44 -20.93 0.62
N ALA A 43 23.73 -21.40 -0.40
CA ALA A 43 23.96 -22.71 -1.01
C ALA A 43 25.13 -22.73 -2.01
N GLY A 44 25.80 -21.59 -2.26
CA GLY A 44 26.95 -21.50 -3.16
C GLY A 44 26.58 -21.69 -4.64
N ASN A 45 25.36 -21.32 -5.04
CA ASN A 45 24.99 -21.33 -6.46
C ASN A 45 25.84 -20.32 -7.24
N ASP A 46 25.95 -20.53 -8.55
CA ASP A 46 26.77 -19.68 -9.39
C ASP A 46 26.17 -18.27 -9.57
N ALA A 47 27.01 -17.36 -10.07
CA ALA A 47 26.66 -15.96 -10.23
C ALA A 47 25.55 -15.72 -11.27
N TYR A 48 25.39 -16.60 -12.26
CA TYR A 48 24.34 -16.48 -13.27
C TYR A 48 22.96 -16.75 -12.66
N ASP A 49 22.83 -17.81 -11.86
CA ASP A 49 21.57 -18.15 -11.19
C ASP A 49 21.16 -17.08 -10.16
N ILE A 50 22.13 -16.54 -9.42
CA ILE A 50 21.90 -15.44 -8.47
C ILE A 50 21.43 -14.19 -9.22
N ARG A 51 22.12 -13.80 -10.30
CA ARG A 51 21.78 -12.61 -11.09
C ARG A 51 20.39 -12.72 -11.71
N LYS A 52 20.03 -13.89 -12.25
CA LYS A 52 18.70 -14.12 -12.81
C LYS A 52 17.62 -14.00 -11.75
N GLN A 53 17.89 -14.44 -10.54
CA GLN A 53 16.94 -14.29 -9.44
C GLN A 53 16.86 -12.84 -8.92
N GLU A 54 17.95 -12.07 -9.01
CA GLU A 54 17.95 -10.61 -8.77
C GLU A 54 17.10 -9.84 -9.79
N GLU A 55 17.12 -10.24 -11.06
CA GLU A 55 16.21 -9.67 -12.10
C GLU A 55 14.73 -9.90 -11.73
N VAL A 56 14.37 -11.10 -11.28
CA VAL A 56 13.01 -11.41 -10.79
C VAL A 56 12.64 -10.55 -9.57
N LEU A 57 13.58 -10.32 -8.65
CA LEU A 57 13.35 -9.41 -7.52
C LEU A 57 13.08 -7.98 -8.01
N GLN A 58 13.82 -7.50 -9.00
CA GLN A 58 13.59 -6.15 -9.56
C GLN A 58 12.20 -6.04 -10.20
N GLU A 59 11.73 -7.05 -10.91
CA GLU A 59 10.37 -7.09 -11.46
C GLU A 59 9.30 -6.95 -10.37
N SER A 60 9.44 -7.67 -9.25
CA SER A 60 8.53 -7.53 -8.11
C SER A 60 8.60 -6.12 -7.48
N LEU A 61 9.80 -5.55 -7.34
CA LEU A 61 9.99 -4.22 -6.75
C LEU A 61 9.42 -3.10 -7.61
N MET A 62 9.44 -3.22 -8.94
CA MET A 62 8.90 -2.20 -9.87
C MET A 62 7.38 -1.97 -9.69
N MET A 63 6.65 -2.90 -9.06
CA MET A 63 5.21 -2.78 -8.83
C MET A 63 4.87 -1.92 -7.60
N VAL A 64 5.79 -1.81 -6.63
CA VAL A 64 5.54 -1.15 -5.34
C VAL A 64 5.33 0.38 -5.47
N PRO A 65 6.11 1.13 -6.28
CA PRO A 65 6.00 2.59 -6.32
C PRO A 65 4.67 3.15 -6.81
N ASP A 66 4.03 2.54 -7.83
CA ASP A 66 2.72 3.00 -8.29
C ASP A 66 1.65 2.77 -7.22
N CYS A 67 1.69 1.61 -6.57
CA CYS A 67 0.78 1.28 -5.47
C CYS A 67 0.94 2.26 -4.30
N GLN A 68 2.17 2.58 -3.89
CA GLN A 68 2.46 3.56 -2.85
C GLN A 68 1.91 4.95 -3.20
N ARG A 69 2.15 5.44 -4.43
CA ARG A 69 1.62 6.75 -4.87
C ARG A 69 0.09 6.78 -4.87
N ARG A 70 -0.55 5.72 -5.36
CA ARG A 70 -2.01 5.58 -5.36
C ARG A 70 -2.58 5.53 -3.95
N LEU A 71 -1.94 4.78 -3.04
CA LEU A 71 -2.35 4.69 -1.65
C LEU A 71 -2.24 6.04 -0.95
N ALA A 72 -1.11 6.75 -1.10
CA ALA A 72 -0.91 8.07 -0.50
C ALA A 72 -1.98 9.07 -0.96
N LYS A 73 -2.28 9.10 -2.27
CA LYS A 73 -3.34 9.96 -2.81
C LYS A 73 -4.72 9.60 -2.25
N ALA A 74 -5.08 8.32 -2.26
CA ALA A 74 -6.38 7.87 -1.77
C ALA A 74 -6.54 8.11 -0.26
N PHE A 75 -5.46 7.97 0.51
CA PHE A 75 -5.39 8.26 1.93
C PHE A 75 -5.70 9.73 2.20
N GLU A 76 -4.99 10.65 1.52
CA GLU A 76 -5.23 12.09 1.68
C GLU A 76 -6.65 12.48 1.25
N GLU A 77 -7.18 11.91 0.16
CA GLU A 77 -8.56 12.13 -0.24
C GLU A 77 -9.57 11.70 0.82
N LEU A 78 -9.41 10.51 1.42
CA LEU A 78 -10.30 10.02 2.46
C LEU A 78 -10.17 10.84 3.75
N LYS A 79 -8.94 11.17 4.14
CA LYS A 79 -8.66 12.00 5.31
C LYS A 79 -9.32 13.38 5.19
N ASN A 80 -9.19 14.03 4.04
CA ASN A 80 -9.85 15.32 3.80
C ASN A 80 -11.37 15.23 3.92
N ILE A 81 -12.00 14.15 3.44
CA ILE A 81 -13.44 13.94 3.59
C ILE A 81 -13.81 13.79 5.07
N VAL A 82 -13.10 12.95 5.81
CA VAL A 82 -13.33 12.73 7.25
C VAL A 82 -13.15 14.03 8.04
N ASP A 83 -12.14 14.84 7.71
CA ASP A 83 -11.89 16.13 8.37
C ASP A 83 -12.96 17.18 8.06
N SER A 84 -13.59 17.11 6.88
CA SER A 84 -14.61 18.05 6.43
C SER A 84 -16.02 17.69 6.92
N GLU A 85 -16.31 16.39 7.09
CA GLU A 85 -17.64 15.85 7.37
C GLU A 85 -17.78 15.40 8.83
N LYS A 86 -17.29 16.21 9.79
CA LYS A 86 -17.28 15.87 11.23
C LYS A 86 -18.68 15.73 11.83
N ASP A 87 -19.70 16.29 11.18
CA ASP A 87 -21.11 16.09 11.55
C ASP A 87 -21.56 14.64 11.39
N LEU A 88 -20.83 13.82 10.63
CA LEU A 88 -21.11 12.39 10.43
C LEU A 88 -20.40 11.48 11.43
N GLN A 89 -19.72 12.02 12.45
CA GLN A 89 -18.85 11.24 13.36
C GLN A 89 -19.53 10.11 14.13
N GLU A 90 -20.85 10.19 14.33
CA GLU A 90 -21.63 9.17 15.03
C GLU A 90 -22.02 7.99 14.12
N LEU A 91 -21.76 8.09 12.81
CA LEU A 91 -22.06 7.03 11.86
C LEU A 91 -20.96 5.97 11.82
N GLU A 92 -21.38 4.71 11.69
CA GLU A 92 -20.48 3.55 11.56
C GLU A 92 -19.53 3.70 10.36
N GLU A 93 -19.99 4.30 9.27
CA GLU A 93 -19.17 4.55 8.09
C GLU A 93 -18.00 5.49 8.36
N TYR A 94 -18.23 6.51 9.19
CA TYR A 94 -17.21 7.49 9.55
C TYR A 94 -16.19 6.87 10.49
N THR A 95 -16.63 6.13 11.51
CA THR A 95 -15.72 5.43 12.44
C THR A 95 -14.91 4.36 11.71
N THR A 96 -15.52 3.64 10.77
CA THR A 96 -14.81 2.68 9.90
C THR A 96 -13.79 3.38 9.00
N ALA A 97 -14.11 4.56 8.44
CA ALA A 97 -13.15 5.34 7.66
C ALA A 97 -11.93 5.74 8.49
N LEU A 98 -12.14 6.22 9.72
CA LEU A 98 -11.06 6.54 10.66
C LEU A 98 -10.18 5.33 10.98
N GLN A 99 -10.79 4.19 11.29
CA GLN A 99 -10.05 2.96 11.56
C GLN A 99 -9.18 2.55 10.37
N ILE A 100 -9.74 2.59 9.16
CA ILE A 100 -9.00 2.23 7.94
C ILE A 100 -7.88 3.23 7.65
N LEU A 101 -8.05 4.52 7.94
CA LEU A 101 -6.96 5.48 7.86
C LEU A 101 -5.83 5.10 8.83
N GLU A 102 -6.12 4.80 10.09
CA GLU A 102 -5.05 4.43 11.03
C GLU A 102 -4.34 3.13 10.63
N GLU A 103 -5.08 2.12 10.15
CA GLU A 103 -4.51 0.88 9.62
C GLU A 103 -3.67 1.11 8.35
N ALA A 104 -4.08 2.02 7.47
CA ALA A 104 -3.37 2.32 6.22
C ALA A 104 -2.14 3.21 6.43
N LYS A 105 -2.08 3.95 7.54
CA LYS A 105 -0.99 4.89 7.85
C LYS A 105 0.37 4.20 7.94
N ILE A 106 0.42 3.00 8.51
CA ILE A 106 1.65 2.17 8.55
C ILE A 106 2.10 1.69 7.16
N GLN A 107 1.23 1.79 6.16
CA GLN A 107 1.50 1.40 4.79
C GLN A 107 1.83 2.61 3.89
N LEU A 108 1.80 3.84 4.41
CA LEU A 108 2.20 4.99 3.61
C LEU A 108 3.71 4.95 3.32
N PRO A 109 4.12 5.35 2.10
CA PRO A 109 5.53 5.46 1.78
C PRO A 109 6.21 6.47 2.70
N ASN A 110 7.42 6.16 3.16
CA ASN A 110 8.27 7.15 3.82
C ASN A 110 8.67 8.24 2.81
N PRO A 111 8.91 9.49 3.25
CA PRO A 111 9.37 10.56 2.36
C PRO A 111 10.60 10.19 1.54
N ASP A 112 11.48 9.35 2.11
CA ASP A 112 12.71 8.88 1.45
C ASP A 112 12.45 7.88 0.33
N GLU A 113 11.39 7.06 0.41
CA GLU A 113 11.05 6.04 -0.59
C GLU A 113 10.45 6.65 -1.87
N LEU A 114 9.78 7.80 -1.75
CA LEU A 114 9.23 8.55 -2.88
C LEU A 114 10.33 9.20 -3.76
N SER A 115 11.52 9.42 -3.20
CA SER A 115 12.64 10.08 -3.89
C SER A 115 13.46 9.14 -4.78
N ALA A 116 13.38 7.83 -4.57
CA ALA A 116 14.22 6.82 -5.23
C ALA A 116 13.68 6.34 -6.59
N THR A 117 12.67 7.01 -7.16
CA THR A 117 11.99 6.57 -8.39
C THR A 117 12.01 7.59 -9.53
N CYS A 118 12.98 8.51 -9.52
CA CYS A 118 13.31 9.37 -10.67
C CYS A 118 14.47 8.79 -11.49
#